data_AF-A0A6G1EET3-F1
#
_entry.id   AF-A0A6G1EET3-F1
#
_cell.length_a   1.000
_cell.length_b   1.000
_cell.length_c   1.000
_cell.angle_alpha   90.00
_cell.angle_beta   90.00
_cell.angle_gamma   90.00
#
_symmetry.space_group_name_H-M   'P 1'
#
loop_
_entity.id
_entity.type
_entity.pdbx_description
1 polymer ?
#
loop_
_entity_poly.entity_id
_entity_poly.type
_entity_poly.pdbx_seq_one_letter_code
_entity_poly.pdbx_strand_id
1 'polypeptide(L)'
;MQVTRRLAKEKEELHSLRKEKEEADRLQEERHNLEESTRKKLLEMESAISRANGQLEKAETSARRREAENAQLRIQMETAKRHALESATNILELSKKDENSLKRSQHWESERALLQEDLAAQKTKLSHVHQQLQHAKEQKDQIQARWRQEEAGKVEAIARVSLEKKERYQIETSLRSEENFLHLKAENDTQRYKSEIRALEQQISQLKVSLDSLKVGAPKWGTDNKTTALRLSEGRKNGNAQILANIAAVPQDLDFDDIQRDRECVMCLSEEMSVLFLPCAHQVVCMKCNDIHDKQGMKECPSCRTPIQRRVCARLAAGILAESSFQFVEDVNQSGQREQHAAAMAAVVESVVVVHNVAKRHNVGTLARSATAFGVAEVVVVGRRDVSAFGSHGATSHLRFRHFASLALARAYLKDERGCDICGVEITHDALPVTAHPFRRSTAFLFGNEGTGLSQKECEICDFFVYIPQYGGGTASLNNEGEKAINSLLLINQRANQGDSIVQTQLKK
;
A
#
# COMPACT_ATOMS: atom_id res chain seq x y z
N MET A 1 -110.34 -86.71 119.41
CA MET A 1 -109.30 -85.66 119.46
C MET A 1 -108.17 -85.86 118.42
N GLN A 2 -108.48 -86.24 117.16
CA GLN A 2 -107.46 -86.43 116.10
C GLN A 2 -107.53 -85.33 115.02
N VAL A 3 -108.72 -84.80 114.74
CA VAL A 3 -108.96 -83.74 113.75
C VAL A 3 -108.39 -82.39 114.20
N THR A 4 -108.51 -82.05 115.49
CA THR A 4 -107.97 -80.80 116.06
C THR A 4 -106.44 -80.74 116.09
N ARG A 5 -105.75 -81.89 116.22
CA ARG A 5 -104.27 -81.95 116.15
C ARG A 5 -103.75 -81.80 114.72
N ARG A 6 -104.46 -82.34 113.73
CA ARG A 6 -104.12 -82.14 112.30
C ARG A 6 -104.33 -80.69 111.87
N LEU A 7 -105.44 -80.07 112.26
CA LEU A 7 -105.73 -78.66 111.94
C LEU A 7 -104.73 -77.68 112.58
N ALA A 8 -104.26 -77.98 113.80
CA ALA A 8 -103.22 -77.18 114.46
C ALA A 8 -101.86 -77.30 113.74
N LYS A 9 -101.50 -78.51 113.30
CA LYS A 9 -100.28 -78.78 112.52
C LYS A 9 -100.34 -78.11 111.14
N GLU A 10 -101.46 -78.23 110.43
CA GLU A 10 -101.68 -77.56 109.14
C GLU A 10 -101.68 -76.03 109.27
N LYS A 11 -102.16 -75.47 110.39
CA LYS A 11 -102.09 -74.03 110.68
C LYS A 11 -100.66 -73.55 110.96
N GLU A 12 -99.86 -74.36 111.64
CA GLU A 12 -98.44 -74.09 111.91
C GLU A 12 -97.59 -74.19 110.63
N GLU A 13 -97.85 -75.21 109.80
CA GLU A 13 -97.26 -75.36 108.46
C GLU A 13 -97.65 -74.17 107.55
N LEU A 14 -98.91 -73.75 107.54
CA LEU A 14 -99.36 -72.60 106.75
C LEU A 14 -98.80 -71.26 107.26
N HIS A 15 -98.54 -71.14 108.57
CA HIS A 15 -97.84 -69.99 109.13
C HIS A 15 -96.35 -70.00 108.75
N SER A 16 -95.68 -71.16 108.77
CA SER A 16 -94.30 -71.32 108.30
C SER A 16 -94.17 -70.97 106.83
N LEU A 17 -95.06 -71.51 105.99
CA LEU A 17 -95.08 -71.23 104.54
C LEU A 17 -95.38 -69.76 104.23
N ARG A 18 -96.21 -69.08 105.05
CA ARG A 18 -96.42 -67.62 104.92
C ARG A 18 -95.15 -66.84 105.27
N LYS A 19 -94.46 -67.22 106.34
CA LYS A 19 -93.19 -66.59 106.74
C LYS A 19 -92.08 -66.82 105.70
N GLU A 20 -91.97 -68.03 105.16
CA GLU A 20 -91.04 -68.35 104.06
C GLU A 20 -91.37 -67.56 102.79
N LYS A 21 -92.65 -67.37 102.48
CA LYS A 21 -93.07 -66.52 101.36
C LYS A 21 -92.70 -65.06 101.58
N GLU A 22 -92.92 -64.50 102.77
CA GLU A 22 -92.52 -63.12 103.12
C GLU A 22 -91.00 -62.94 103.08
N GLU A 23 -90.23 -63.94 103.51
CA GLU A 23 -88.77 -63.95 103.39
C GLU A 23 -88.30 -64.06 101.94
N ALA A 24 -88.96 -64.89 101.12
CA ALA A 24 -88.68 -65.00 99.69
C ALA A 24 -89.03 -63.71 98.93
N ASP A 25 -90.16 -63.08 99.26
CA ASP A 25 -90.59 -61.80 98.69
C ASP A 25 -89.60 -60.68 99.04
N ARG A 26 -89.11 -60.64 100.28
CA ARG A 26 -88.03 -59.71 100.70
C ARG A 26 -86.72 -59.95 99.97
N LEU A 27 -86.26 -61.20 99.87
CA LEU A 27 -85.04 -61.55 99.14
C LEU A 27 -85.17 -61.24 97.64
N GLN A 28 -86.36 -61.41 97.09
CA GLN A 28 -86.68 -61.03 95.70
C GLN A 28 -86.61 -59.51 95.51
N GLU A 29 -87.11 -58.72 96.45
CA GLU A 29 -87.02 -57.26 96.43
C GLU A 29 -85.58 -56.75 96.60
N GLU A 30 -84.81 -57.33 97.53
CA GLU A 30 -83.37 -57.05 97.69
C GLU A 30 -82.60 -57.38 96.41
N ARG A 31 -82.87 -58.54 95.80
CA ARG A 31 -82.28 -58.93 94.51
C ARG A 31 -82.64 -57.95 93.41
N HIS A 32 -83.93 -57.58 93.29
CA HIS A 32 -84.39 -56.61 92.30
C HIS A 32 -83.70 -55.25 92.48
N ASN A 33 -83.57 -54.76 93.72
CA ASN A 33 -82.92 -53.49 94.02
C ASN A 33 -81.41 -53.51 93.71
N LEU A 34 -80.73 -54.63 93.98
CA LEU A 34 -79.34 -54.84 93.60
C LEU A 34 -79.17 -54.91 92.07
N GLU A 35 -80.05 -55.62 91.36
CA GLU A 35 -80.10 -55.69 89.89
C GLU A 35 -80.34 -54.29 89.28
N GLU A 36 -81.25 -53.49 89.85
CA GLU A 36 -81.51 -52.13 89.38
C GLU A 36 -80.33 -51.19 89.65
N SER A 37 -79.69 -51.30 90.82
CA SER A 37 -78.49 -50.52 91.18
C SER A 37 -77.29 -50.86 90.29
N THR A 38 -77.06 -52.14 90.03
CA THR A 38 -76.00 -52.59 89.10
C THR A 38 -76.29 -52.14 87.67
N ARG A 39 -77.54 -52.24 87.21
CA ARG A 39 -77.96 -51.72 85.91
C ARG A 39 -77.73 -50.21 85.76
N LYS A 40 -78.06 -49.40 86.78
CA LYS A 40 -77.80 -47.95 86.76
C LYS A 40 -76.31 -47.64 86.66
N LYS A 41 -75.46 -48.33 87.43
CA LYS A 41 -74.00 -48.19 87.36
C LYS A 41 -73.45 -48.56 85.99
N LEU A 42 -73.96 -49.64 85.38
CA LEU A 42 -73.56 -50.04 84.03
C LEU A 42 -73.95 -48.98 82.99
N LEU A 43 -75.17 -48.44 83.05
CA LEU A 43 -75.61 -47.36 82.15
C LEU A 43 -74.79 -46.07 82.33
N GLU A 44 -74.47 -45.69 83.56
CA GLU A 44 -73.60 -44.55 83.84
C GLU A 44 -72.21 -44.75 83.25
N MET A 45 -71.64 -45.95 83.43
CA MET A 45 -70.34 -46.33 82.88
C MET A 45 -70.37 -46.36 81.34
N GLU A 46 -71.40 -46.92 80.73
CA GLU A 46 -71.62 -46.90 79.27
C GLU A 46 -71.69 -45.46 78.75
N SER A 47 -72.42 -44.58 79.45
CA SER A 47 -72.50 -43.17 79.08
C SER A 47 -71.15 -42.46 79.20
N ALA A 48 -70.34 -42.81 80.21
CA ALA A 48 -69.00 -42.26 80.41
C ALA A 48 -68.03 -42.74 79.33
N ILE A 49 -68.07 -44.02 78.97
CA ILE A 49 -67.31 -44.60 77.87
C ILE A 49 -67.70 -43.95 76.55
N SER A 50 -68.99 -43.76 76.29
CA SER A 50 -69.47 -43.07 75.07
C SER A 50 -68.93 -41.64 74.99
N ARG A 51 -68.94 -40.88 76.09
CA ARG A 51 -68.34 -39.54 76.15
C ARG A 51 -66.82 -39.57 75.93
N ALA A 52 -66.11 -40.50 76.55
CA ALA A 52 -64.68 -40.66 76.41
C ALA A 52 -64.28 -41.01 74.98
N ASN A 53 -65.01 -41.93 74.33
CA ASN A 53 -64.80 -42.29 72.93
C ASN A 53 -65.03 -41.10 72.00
N GLY A 54 -66.09 -40.33 72.21
CA GLY A 54 -66.35 -39.12 71.43
C GLY A 54 -65.27 -38.03 71.61
N GLN A 55 -64.64 -37.94 72.79
CA GLN A 55 -63.48 -37.06 73.01
C GLN A 55 -62.22 -37.61 72.33
N LEU A 56 -61.99 -38.92 72.39
CA LEU A 56 -60.87 -39.58 71.74
C LEU A 56 -60.92 -39.40 70.22
N GLU A 57 -62.08 -39.61 69.59
CA GLU A 57 -62.27 -39.39 68.14
C GLU A 57 -61.99 -37.94 67.73
N LYS A 58 -62.42 -36.96 68.54
CA LYS A 58 -62.11 -35.53 68.30
C LYS A 58 -60.62 -35.23 68.46
N ALA A 59 -59.95 -35.87 69.41
CA ALA A 59 -58.52 -35.73 69.61
C ALA A 59 -57.74 -36.38 68.46
N GLU A 60 -58.14 -37.58 68.02
CA GLU A 60 -57.53 -38.29 66.90
C GLU A 60 -57.66 -37.53 65.58
N THR A 61 -58.86 -37.00 65.27
CA THR A 61 -59.08 -36.19 64.07
C THR A 61 -58.22 -34.92 64.09
N SER A 62 -58.12 -34.27 65.26
CA SER A 62 -57.24 -33.10 65.46
C SER A 62 -55.76 -33.46 65.30
N ALA A 63 -55.32 -34.60 65.85
CA ALA A 63 -53.95 -35.09 65.70
C ALA A 63 -53.59 -35.35 64.23
N ARG A 64 -54.45 -36.08 63.50
CA ARG A 64 -54.27 -36.33 62.06
C ARG A 64 -54.17 -35.03 61.25
N ARG A 65 -54.98 -34.02 61.59
CA ARG A 65 -54.90 -32.69 60.95
C ARG A 65 -53.55 -32.02 61.19
N ARG A 66 -53.05 -32.04 62.44
CA ARG A 66 -51.74 -31.46 62.78
C ARG A 66 -50.59 -32.22 62.14
N GLU A 67 -50.69 -33.54 62.02
CA GLU A 67 -49.72 -34.36 61.28
C GLU A 67 -49.66 -33.98 59.81
N ALA A 68 -50.82 -33.82 59.16
CA ALA A 68 -50.90 -33.36 57.77
C ALA A 68 -50.34 -31.94 57.59
N GLU A 69 -50.68 -31.00 58.48
CA GLU A 69 -50.13 -29.64 58.48
C GLU A 69 -48.61 -29.64 58.67
N ASN A 70 -48.08 -30.44 59.60
CA ASN A 70 -46.64 -30.58 59.82
C ASN A 70 -45.93 -31.21 58.61
N ALA A 71 -46.53 -32.22 57.97
CA ALA A 71 -45.99 -32.81 56.75
C ALA A 71 -45.91 -31.77 55.61
N GLN A 72 -46.97 -30.98 55.45
CA GLN A 72 -47.01 -29.90 54.45
C GLN A 72 -45.95 -28.83 54.72
N LEU A 73 -45.80 -28.39 55.98
CA LEU A 73 -44.79 -27.40 56.37
C LEU A 73 -43.36 -27.92 56.11
N ARG A 74 -43.10 -29.20 56.36
CA ARG A 74 -41.79 -29.82 56.04
C ARG A 74 -41.50 -29.80 54.55
N ILE A 75 -42.49 -30.13 53.72
CA ILE A 75 -42.35 -30.07 52.26
C ILE A 75 -42.06 -28.63 51.82
N GLN A 76 -42.82 -27.66 52.34
CA GLN A 76 -42.62 -26.23 52.04
C GLN A 76 -41.22 -25.75 52.46
N MET A 77 -40.76 -26.13 53.65
CA MET A 77 -39.42 -25.79 54.13
C MET A 77 -38.32 -26.35 53.22
N GLU A 78 -38.42 -27.62 52.81
CA GLU A 78 -37.44 -28.21 51.89
C GLU A 78 -37.49 -27.59 50.49
N THR A 79 -38.67 -27.18 50.00
CA THR A 79 -38.76 -26.44 48.74
C THR A 79 -38.13 -25.04 48.84
N ALA A 80 -38.38 -24.31 49.93
CA ALA A 80 -37.78 -23.00 50.17
C ALA A 80 -36.26 -23.09 50.31
N LYS A 81 -35.76 -24.15 50.98
CA LYS A 81 -34.32 -24.42 51.11
C LYS A 81 -33.67 -24.70 49.76
N ARG A 82 -34.32 -25.48 48.89
CA ARG A 82 -33.85 -25.72 47.52
C ARG A 82 -33.82 -24.43 46.70
N HIS A 83 -34.86 -23.62 46.73
CA HIS A 83 -34.89 -22.34 46.04
C HIS A 83 -33.83 -21.35 46.55
N ALA A 84 -33.58 -21.32 47.86
CA ALA A 84 -32.52 -20.49 48.43
C ALA A 84 -31.13 -20.93 47.95
N LEU A 85 -30.89 -22.24 47.87
CA LEU A 85 -29.63 -22.79 47.36
C LEU A 85 -29.44 -22.48 45.87
N GLU A 86 -30.46 -22.71 45.04
CA GLU A 86 -30.43 -22.34 43.61
C GLU A 86 -30.19 -20.83 43.40
N SER A 87 -30.83 -20.00 44.21
CA SER A 87 -30.65 -18.55 44.13
C SER A 87 -29.22 -18.16 44.50
N ALA A 88 -28.65 -18.78 45.53
CA ALA A 88 -27.25 -18.54 45.92
C ALA A 88 -26.26 -18.98 44.82
N THR A 89 -26.49 -20.13 44.18
CA THR A 89 -25.66 -20.57 43.04
C THR A 89 -25.78 -19.63 41.85
N ASN A 90 -26.99 -19.17 41.53
CA ASN A 90 -27.22 -18.22 40.44
C ASN A 90 -26.51 -16.89 40.69
N ILE A 91 -26.55 -16.36 41.92
CA ILE A 91 -25.84 -15.13 42.29
C ILE A 91 -24.32 -15.29 42.11
N LEU A 92 -23.75 -16.43 42.52
CA LEU A 92 -22.32 -16.70 42.35
C LEU A 92 -21.92 -16.80 40.87
N GLU A 93 -22.75 -17.44 40.05
CA GLU A 93 -22.52 -17.50 38.60
C GLU A 93 -22.60 -16.13 37.93
N LEU A 94 -23.59 -15.32 38.32
CA LEU A 94 -23.72 -13.94 37.83
C LEU A 94 -22.52 -13.09 38.25
N SER A 95 -22.08 -13.19 39.50
CA SER A 95 -20.89 -12.49 40.00
C SER A 95 -19.63 -12.86 39.19
N LYS A 96 -19.44 -14.14 38.84
CA LYS A 96 -18.34 -14.57 37.97
C LYS A 96 -18.45 -14.01 36.56
N LYS A 97 -19.67 -13.94 35.99
CA LYS A 97 -19.93 -13.33 34.68
C LYS A 97 -19.65 -11.82 34.69
N ASP A 98 -19.99 -11.14 35.77
CA ASP A 98 -19.72 -9.72 35.97
C ASP A 98 -18.22 -9.46 36.09
N GLU A 99 -17.49 -10.27 36.87
CA GLU A 99 -16.03 -10.17 36.99
C GLU A 99 -15.33 -10.38 35.64
N ASN A 100 -15.77 -11.37 34.86
CA ASN A 100 -15.24 -11.61 33.51
C ASN A 100 -15.57 -10.46 32.55
N SER A 101 -16.74 -9.84 32.70
CA SER A 101 -17.13 -8.68 31.89
C SER A 101 -16.32 -7.44 32.27
N LEU A 102 -16.04 -7.25 33.56
CA LEU A 102 -15.16 -6.19 34.06
C LEU A 102 -13.72 -6.35 33.53
N LYS A 103 -13.15 -7.56 33.58
CA LYS A 103 -11.81 -7.85 33.02
C LYS A 103 -11.73 -7.54 31.53
N ARG A 104 -12.77 -7.91 30.76
CA ARG A 104 -12.88 -7.55 29.33
C ARG A 104 -12.93 -6.03 29.14
N SER A 105 -13.70 -5.32 29.96
CA SER A 105 -13.76 -3.85 29.89
C SER A 105 -12.39 -3.21 30.15
N GLN A 106 -11.67 -3.67 31.19
CA GLN A 106 -10.33 -3.18 31.52
C GLN A 106 -9.32 -3.45 30.39
N HIS A 107 -9.40 -4.62 29.76
CA HIS A 107 -8.58 -4.93 28.57
C HIS A 107 -8.85 -3.93 27.44
N TRP A 108 -10.12 -3.69 27.10
CA TRP A 108 -10.50 -2.73 26.06
C TRP A 108 -10.10 -1.29 26.40
N GLU A 109 -10.14 -0.90 27.67
CA GLU A 109 -9.65 0.41 28.11
C GLU A 109 -8.13 0.56 27.94
N SER A 110 -7.37 -0.50 28.23
CA SER A 110 -5.92 -0.55 28.04
C SER A 110 -5.56 -0.49 26.56
N GLU A 111 -6.23 -1.28 25.72
CA GLU A 111 -6.04 -1.28 24.26
C GLU A 111 -6.41 0.08 23.64
N ARG A 112 -7.50 0.71 24.12
CA ARG A 112 -7.87 2.07 23.71
C ARG A 112 -6.78 3.09 24.07
N ALA A 113 -6.16 2.99 25.24
CA ALA A 113 -5.09 3.89 25.65
C ALA A 113 -3.85 3.75 24.75
N LEU A 114 -3.45 2.51 24.43
CA LEU A 114 -2.34 2.24 23.50
C LEU A 114 -2.63 2.80 22.10
N LEU A 115 -3.83 2.56 21.57
CA LEU A 115 -4.23 3.10 20.27
C LEU A 115 -4.29 4.64 20.26
N GLN A 116 -4.62 5.27 21.39
CA GLN A 116 -4.60 6.73 21.52
C GLN A 116 -3.16 7.28 21.51
N GLU A 117 -2.22 6.61 22.15
CA GLU A 117 -0.80 6.96 22.12
C GLU A 117 -0.21 6.81 20.71
N ASP A 118 -0.50 5.69 20.04
CA ASP A 118 -0.10 5.46 18.66
C ASP A 118 -0.67 6.53 17.72
N LEU A 119 -1.95 6.88 17.87
CA LEU A 119 -2.57 7.94 17.08
C LEU A 119 -1.89 9.29 17.31
N ALA A 120 -1.53 9.61 18.56
CA ALA A 120 -0.79 10.83 18.87
C ALA A 120 0.60 10.83 18.23
N ALA A 121 1.33 9.72 18.31
CA ALA A 121 2.64 9.55 17.67
C ALA A 121 2.58 9.63 16.14
N GLN A 122 1.53 9.11 15.50
CA GLN A 122 1.34 9.25 14.07
C GLN A 122 0.97 10.69 13.67
N LYS A 123 0.19 11.39 14.49
CA LYS A 123 -0.12 12.82 14.26
C LYS A 123 1.13 13.70 14.31
N THR A 124 2.04 13.46 15.27
CA THR A 124 3.29 14.23 15.35
C THR A 124 4.21 13.94 14.16
N LYS A 125 4.33 12.67 13.73
CA LYS A 125 5.05 12.28 12.51
C LYS A 125 4.46 12.97 11.27
N LEU A 126 3.14 12.99 11.14
CA LEU A 126 2.45 13.66 10.02
C LEU A 126 2.75 15.17 10.02
N SER A 127 2.69 15.84 11.18
CA SER A 127 3.02 17.26 11.26
C SER A 127 4.48 17.53 10.87
N HIS A 128 5.41 16.65 11.24
CA HIS A 128 6.81 16.78 10.89
C HIS A 128 7.03 16.65 9.37
N VAL A 129 6.45 15.63 8.74
CA VAL A 129 6.51 15.44 7.29
C VAL A 129 5.83 16.61 6.55
N HIS A 130 4.73 17.13 7.10
CA HIS A 130 4.08 18.30 6.53
C HIS A 130 4.99 19.53 6.57
N GLN A 131 5.69 19.78 7.68
CA GLN A 131 6.66 20.86 7.80
C GLN A 131 7.82 20.71 6.82
N GLN A 132 8.37 19.50 6.67
CA GLN A 132 9.41 19.19 5.68
C GLN A 132 8.92 19.46 4.26
N LEU A 133 7.69 19.08 3.93
CA LEU A 133 7.09 19.34 2.62
C LEU A 133 6.93 20.84 2.35
N GLN A 134 6.51 21.63 3.33
CA GLN A 134 6.42 23.08 3.18
C GLN A 134 7.80 23.70 2.93
N HIS A 135 8.80 23.29 3.71
CA HIS A 135 10.17 23.77 3.51
C HIS A 135 10.72 23.41 2.11
N ALA A 136 10.48 22.18 1.65
CA ALA A 136 10.90 21.75 0.31
C ALA A 136 10.19 22.55 -0.80
N LYS A 137 8.91 22.91 -0.61
CA LYS A 137 8.18 23.78 -1.55
C LYS A 137 8.77 25.18 -1.61
N GLU A 138 9.05 25.79 -0.46
CA GLU A 138 9.69 27.11 -0.39
C GLU A 138 11.07 27.09 -1.07
N GLN A 139 11.87 26.05 -0.85
CA GLN A 139 13.15 25.87 -1.53
C GLN A 139 12.98 25.74 -3.05
N LYS A 140 11.99 24.96 -3.50
CA LYS A 140 11.68 24.81 -4.93
C LYS A 140 11.33 26.16 -5.55
N ASP A 141 10.47 26.93 -4.88
CA ASP A 141 10.01 28.23 -5.38
C ASP A 141 11.17 29.25 -5.40
N GLN A 142 12.05 29.23 -4.40
CA GLN A 142 13.28 30.04 -4.39
C GLN A 142 14.24 29.66 -5.53
N ILE A 143 14.46 28.37 -5.79
CA ILE A 143 15.30 27.90 -6.90
C ILE A 143 14.67 28.31 -8.24
N GLN A 144 13.36 28.14 -8.38
CA GLN A 144 12.64 28.51 -9.60
C GLN A 144 12.70 30.02 -9.86
N ALA A 145 12.61 30.85 -8.83
CA ALA A 145 12.77 32.30 -8.95
C ALA A 145 14.19 32.68 -9.40
N ARG A 146 15.23 32.08 -8.79
CA ARG A 146 16.63 32.30 -9.19
C ARG A 146 16.89 31.89 -10.65
N TRP A 147 16.38 30.73 -11.04
CA TRP A 147 16.51 30.25 -12.43
C TRP A 147 15.86 31.22 -13.42
N ARG A 148 14.66 31.74 -13.12
CA ARG A 148 14.00 32.75 -13.97
C ARG A 148 14.80 34.05 -14.09
N GLN A 149 15.44 34.49 -12.99
CA GLN A 149 16.28 35.69 -13.00
C GLN A 149 17.52 35.47 -13.86
N GLU A 150 18.16 34.30 -13.75
CA GLU A 150 19.32 33.95 -14.56
C GLU A 150 18.96 33.86 -16.05
N GLU A 151 17.81 33.25 -16.38
CA GLU A 151 17.32 33.15 -17.76
C GLU A 151 17.05 34.53 -18.35
N ALA A 152 16.40 35.43 -17.59
CA ALA A 152 16.20 36.82 -18.01
C ALA A 152 17.54 37.55 -18.25
N GLY A 153 18.52 37.35 -17.34
CA GLY A 153 19.86 37.92 -17.49
C GLY A 153 20.61 37.39 -18.72
N LYS A 154 20.47 36.09 -19.04
CA LYS A 154 21.03 35.49 -20.26
C LYS A 154 20.43 36.10 -21.52
N VAL A 155 19.10 36.24 -21.57
CA VAL A 155 18.41 36.87 -22.70
C VAL A 155 18.88 38.32 -22.89
N GLU A 156 19.01 39.09 -21.81
CA GLU A 156 19.50 40.46 -21.87
C GLU A 156 20.97 40.54 -22.35
N ALA A 157 21.84 39.65 -21.85
CA ALA A 157 23.24 39.59 -22.29
C ALA A 157 23.37 39.24 -23.78
N ILE A 158 22.58 38.26 -24.27
CA ILE A 158 22.54 37.90 -25.69
C ILE A 158 22.06 39.10 -26.52
N ALA A 159 21.06 39.85 -26.06
CA ALA A 159 20.58 41.05 -26.73
C ALA A 159 21.68 42.13 -26.82
N ARG A 160 22.42 42.38 -25.74
CA ARG A 160 23.56 43.33 -25.73
C ARG A 160 24.65 42.92 -26.72
N VAL A 161 25.10 41.68 -26.68
CA VAL A 161 26.11 41.16 -27.63
C VAL A 161 25.62 41.27 -29.07
N SER A 162 24.34 41.06 -29.32
CA SER A 162 23.75 41.19 -30.66
C SER A 162 23.73 42.65 -31.15
N LEU A 163 23.52 43.61 -30.26
CA LEU A 163 23.60 45.04 -30.55
C LEU A 163 25.05 45.44 -30.88
N GLU A 164 26.00 45.08 -30.01
CA GLU A 164 27.42 45.38 -30.21
C GLU A 164 27.96 44.78 -31.51
N LYS A 165 27.52 43.57 -31.88
CA LYS A 165 27.86 42.96 -33.17
C LYS A 165 27.32 43.76 -34.36
N LYS A 166 26.11 44.31 -34.28
CA LYS A 166 25.54 45.16 -35.33
C LYS A 166 26.31 46.47 -35.47
N GLU A 167 26.64 47.12 -34.36
CA GLU A 167 27.44 48.35 -34.34
C GLU A 167 28.84 48.10 -34.92
N ARG A 168 29.51 47.03 -34.48
CA ARG A 168 30.81 46.63 -35.03
C ARG A 168 30.75 46.40 -36.54
N TYR A 169 29.71 45.72 -37.03
CA TYR A 169 29.53 45.49 -38.47
C TYR A 169 29.33 46.80 -39.25
N GLN A 170 28.56 47.75 -38.70
CA GLN A 170 28.39 49.09 -39.31
C GLN A 170 29.71 49.87 -39.36
N ILE A 171 30.49 49.84 -38.28
CA ILE A 171 31.81 50.49 -38.22
C ILE A 171 32.75 49.85 -39.25
N GLU A 172 32.82 48.51 -39.29
CA GLU A 172 33.70 47.78 -40.21
C GLU A 172 33.37 48.06 -41.68
N THR A 173 32.07 48.10 -42.04
CA THR A 173 31.64 48.43 -43.40
C THR A 173 31.95 49.88 -43.77
N SER A 174 31.77 50.83 -42.84
CA SER A 174 32.14 52.23 -43.03
C SER A 174 33.64 52.39 -43.25
N LEU A 175 34.47 51.83 -42.35
CA LEU A 175 35.93 51.87 -42.45
C LEU A 175 36.43 51.27 -43.76
N ARG A 176 35.87 50.14 -44.17
CA ARG A 176 36.22 49.49 -45.44
C ARG A 176 35.88 50.35 -46.65
N SER A 177 34.77 51.09 -46.61
CA SER A 177 34.40 52.02 -47.70
C SER A 177 35.35 53.22 -47.77
N GLU A 178 35.76 53.77 -46.63
CA GLU A 178 36.71 54.87 -46.53
C GLU A 178 38.12 54.44 -46.96
N GLU A 179 38.56 53.25 -46.54
CA GLU A 179 39.82 52.63 -46.98
C GLU A 179 39.86 52.47 -48.51
N ASN A 180 38.80 51.91 -49.11
CA ASN A 180 38.69 51.76 -50.56
C ASN A 180 38.75 53.12 -51.28
N PHE A 181 38.11 54.15 -50.72
CA PHE A 181 38.14 55.51 -51.27
C PHE A 181 39.55 56.11 -51.23
N LEU A 182 40.25 55.97 -50.09
CA LEU A 182 41.63 56.43 -49.94
C LEU A 182 42.58 55.70 -50.87
N HIS A 183 42.43 54.38 -51.03
CA HIS A 183 43.22 53.58 -51.97
C HIS A 183 43.02 54.07 -53.41
N LEU A 184 41.77 54.26 -53.84
CA LEU A 184 41.45 54.76 -55.18
C LEU A 184 42.03 56.17 -55.43
N LYS A 185 41.97 57.04 -54.42
CA LYS A 185 42.57 58.38 -54.50
C LYS A 185 44.09 58.30 -54.63
N ALA A 186 44.75 57.51 -53.80
CA ALA A 186 46.20 57.32 -53.85
C ALA A 186 46.66 56.73 -55.19
N GLU A 187 45.89 55.80 -55.76
CA GLU A 187 46.16 55.22 -57.07
C GLU A 187 46.03 56.26 -58.20
N ASN A 188 44.99 57.10 -58.16
CA ASN A 188 44.82 58.21 -59.10
C ASN A 188 45.94 59.25 -59.00
N ASP A 189 46.31 59.67 -57.78
CA ASP A 189 47.41 60.61 -57.55
C ASP A 189 48.74 60.03 -58.03
N THR A 190 49.00 58.74 -57.76
CA THR A 190 50.17 58.02 -58.28
C THR A 190 50.21 58.03 -59.81
N GLN A 191 49.07 57.80 -60.46
CA GLN A 191 48.98 57.79 -61.92
C GLN A 191 49.17 59.19 -62.53
N ARG A 192 48.67 60.22 -61.84
CA ARG A 192 48.91 61.62 -62.18
C ARG A 192 50.39 61.97 -62.08
N TYR A 193 51.04 61.68 -60.96
CA TYR A 193 52.47 61.93 -60.78
C TYR A 193 53.31 61.16 -61.81
N LYS A 194 52.97 59.91 -62.11
CA LYS A 194 53.63 59.15 -63.19
C LYS A 194 53.52 59.85 -64.54
N SER A 195 52.38 60.46 -64.84
CA SER A 195 52.17 61.18 -66.10
C SER A 195 52.94 62.50 -66.15
N GLU A 196 52.98 63.24 -65.04
CA GLU A 196 53.78 64.47 -64.88
C GLU A 196 55.28 64.19 -64.98
N ILE A 197 55.78 63.14 -64.32
CA ILE A 197 57.18 62.70 -64.43
C ILE A 197 57.53 62.40 -65.90
N ARG A 198 56.70 61.62 -66.61
CA ARG A 198 56.93 61.33 -68.04
C ARG A 198 56.98 62.60 -68.89
N ALA A 199 56.10 63.57 -68.63
CA ALA A 199 56.09 64.85 -69.35
C ALA A 199 57.36 65.67 -69.07
N LEU A 200 57.80 65.74 -67.82
CA LEU A 200 59.05 66.41 -67.43
C LEU A 200 60.27 65.70 -68.02
N GLU A 201 60.32 64.38 -68.00
CA GLU A 201 61.38 63.59 -68.65
C GLU A 201 61.43 63.86 -70.16
N GLN A 202 60.28 63.99 -70.82
CA GLN A 202 60.21 64.36 -72.23
C GLN A 202 60.72 65.78 -72.49
N GLN A 203 60.37 66.75 -71.63
CA GLN A 203 60.91 68.12 -71.69
C GLN A 203 62.42 68.16 -71.46
N ILE A 204 62.94 67.43 -70.46
CA ILE A 204 64.37 67.31 -70.21
C ILE A 204 65.07 66.70 -71.42
N SER A 205 64.47 65.68 -72.04
CA SER A 205 65.03 65.05 -73.24
C SER A 205 65.07 66.01 -74.43
N GLN A 206 64.02 66.82 -74.64
CA GLN A 206 64.01 67.88 -75.66
C GLN A 206 65.04 68.97 -75.37
N LEU A 207 65.15 69.43 -74.12
CA LEU A 207 66.13 70.43 -73.70
C LEU A 207 67.56 69.89 -73.82
N LYS A 208 67.81 68.61 -73.55
CA LYS A 208 69.11 67.95 -73.79
C LYS A 208 69.48 67.96 -75.28
N VAL A 209 68.56 67.58 -76.17
CA VAL A 209 68.79 67.66 -77.63
C VAL A 209 69.05 69.10 -78.07
N SER A 210 68.31 70.08 -77.52
CA SER A 210 68.53 71.50 -77.79
C SER A 210 69.89 72.00 -77.25
N LEU A 211 70.33 71.52 -76.09
CA LEU A 211 71.62 71.87 -75.49
C LEU A 211 72.79 71.22 -76.26
N ASP A 212 72.64 69.97 -76.70
CA ASP A 212 73.63 69.27 -77.50
C ASP A 212 73.75 69.90 -78.91
N SER A 213 72.68 70.51 -79.44
CA SER A 213 72.74 71.31 -80.67
C SER A 213 73.45 72.67 -80.49
N LEU A 214 73.63 73.14 -79.25
CA LEU A 214 74.28 74.42 -78.90
C LEU A 214 75.72 74.26 -78.37
N LYS A 215 76.21 73.03 -78.15
CA LYS A 215 77.59 72.77 -77.70
C LYS A 215 78.58 72.63 -78.86
N VAL A 216 79.01 73.79 -79.36
CA VAL A 216 80.39 74.02 -79.83
C VAL A 216 81.01 75.01 -78.83
N GLY A 217 81.97 74.55 -78.01
CA GLY A 217 82.79 75.40 -77.13
C GLY A 217 82.59 75.20 -75.61
N ALA A 218 83.69 74.93 -74.92
CA ALA A 218 83.87 74.64 -73.47
C ALA A 218 83.53 75.86 -72.55
N PRO A 219 83.54 75.82 -71.17
CA PRO A 219 84.51 75.13 -70.28
C PRO A 219 84.00 74.54 -68.93
N LYS A 220 84.93 73.86 -68.23
CA LYS A 220 84.87 73.27 -66.87
C LYS A 220 84.49 74.27 -65.75
N TRP A 221 83.61 73.84 -64.85
CA TRP A 221 83.57 74.14 -63.39
C TRP A 221 83.27 72.78 -62.71
N GLY A 222 83.93 72.29 -61.64
CA GLY A 222 84.46 72.97 -60.48
C GLY A 222 83.51 72.72 -59.31
N THR A 223 83.60 71.56 -58.64
CA THR A 223 82.83 71.27 -57.41
C THR A 223 83.73 70.68 -56.35
N ASP A 224 84.27 71.58 -55.52
CA ASP A 224 84.50 71.31 -54.11
C ASP A 224 83.16 71.51 -53.39
N ASN A 225 82.64 70.47 -52.74
CA ASN A 225 81.98 70.64 -51.44
C ASN A 225 81.98 69.31 -50.69
N LYS A 226 82.64 69.34 -49.53
CA LYS A 226 82.73 68.27 -48.54
C LYS A 226 81.34 67.71 -48.24
N THR A 227 81.18 66.42 -48.48
CA THR A 227 80.11 65.60 -47.94
C THR A 227 80.27 65.56 -46.42
N THR A 228 79.45 66.34 -45.70
CA THR A 228 79.16 66.07 -44.29
C THR A 228 78.43 64.72 -44.25
N ALA A 229 79.19 63.66 -44.01
CA ALA A 229 78.66 62.35 -43.68
C ALA A 229 77.97 62.43 -42.32
N LEU A 230 76.66 62.65 -42.31
CA LEU A 230 75.83 62.29 -41.17
C LEU A 230 75.64 60.77 -41.21
N ARG A 231 76.58 60.08 -40.56
CA ARG A 231 76.33 58.78 -39.93
C ARG A 231 75.16 58.95 -38.96
N LEU A 232 74.04 58.29 -39.23
CA LEU A 232 73.14 57.78 -38.20
C LEU A 232 72.76 56.35 -38.55
N SER A 233 73.70 55.46 -38.27
CA SER A 233 73.39 54.06 -37.97
C SER A 233 74.16 53.70 -36.71
N GLU A 234 73.42 53.23 -35.71
CA GLU A 234 73.80 52.52 -34.47
C GLU A 234 72.93 53.12 -33.35
N GLY A 235 71.89 52.44 -32.87
CA GLY A 235 71.95 51.06 -32.40
C GLY A 235 71.99 51.12 -30.88
N ARG A 236 70.87 50.81 -30.23
CA ARG A 236 70.88 50.39 -28.83
C ARG A 236 69.91 49.24 -28.65
N LYS A 237 70.43 48.04 -28.92
CA LYS A 237 69.99 46.81 -28.26
C LYS A 237 70.70 46.71 -26.90
N ASN A 238 70.08 45.94 -26.01
CA ASN A 238 70.52 45.40 -24.71
C ASN A 238 69.78 46.05 -23.53
N GLY A 239 69.13 45.28 -22.64
CA GLY A 239 69.09 43.82 -22.56
C GLY A 239 68.20 43.29 -21.43
N ASN A 240 68.11 41.97 -21.43
CA ASN A 240 68.03 41.01 -20.30
C ASN A 240 67.09 41.38 -19.14
N ALA A 241 65.96 40.69 -18.98
CA ALA A 241 65.85 39.32 -18.46
C ALA A 241 66.33 39.17 -17.00
N GLN A 242 65.38 38.74 -16.16
CA GLN A 242 65.51 38.09 -14.85
C GLN A 242 66.00 38.99 -13.69
N ILE A 243 65.27 39.15 -12.59
CA ILE A 243 65.09 38.22 -11.45
C ILE A 243 63.93 38.80 -10.57
N LEU A 244 62.79 38.11 -10.35
CA LEU A 244 62.48 37.19 -9.21
C LEU A 244 62.68 37.85 -7.82
N ALA A 245 61.80 37.79 -6.80
CA ALA A 245 60.58 37.03 -6.57
C ALA A 245 59.94 37.47 -5.22
N ASN A 246 58.65 37.13 -5.07
CA ASN A 246 57.95 36.69 -3.84
C ASN A 246 57.69 37.73 -2.74
N ILE A 247 56.44 37.86 -2.28
CA ILE A 247 55.75 37.01 -1.28
C ILE A 247 54.24 37.36 -1.42
N ALA A 248 53.21 36.50 -1.36
CA ALA A 248 52.94 35.08 -1.08
C ALA A 248 51.41 34.89 -1.34
N ALA A 249 50.73 33.75 -1.52
CA ALA A 249 50.95 32.30 -1.64
C ALA A 249 49.62 31.75 -2.27
N VAL A 250 49.58 30.94 -3.36
CA VAL A 250 49.66 29.45 -3.47
C VAL A 250 48.63 28.72 -2.58
N PRO A 251 47.85 27.69 -3.02
CA PRO A 251 48.10 26.68 -4.10
C PRO A 251 46.99 26.56 -5.19
N GLN A 252 47.35 26.33 -6.46
CA GLN A 252 47.49 25.03 -7.18
C GLN A 252 46.19 24.50 -7.82
N ASP A 253 46.31 24.33 -9.13
CA ASP A 253 45.79 23.24 -9.94
C ASP A 253 44.29 23.19 -10.30
N LEU A 254 44.12 22.84 -11.57
CA LEU A 254 42.99 22.18 -12.24
C LEU A 254 42.05 23.07 -13.07
N ASP A 255 42.19 22.86 -14.38
CA ASP A 255 41.19 23.09 -15.42
C ASP A 255 39.76 22.78 -14.92
N PHE A 256 38.87 23.76 -15.04
CA PHE A 256 37.43 23.57 -14.86
C PHE A 256 36.68 24.33 -15.95
N ASP A 257 36.56 23.66 -17.09
CA ASP A 257 35.50 23.91 -18.07
C ASP A 257 34.69 22.61 -18.16
N ASP A 258 33.92 22.33 -17.10
CA ASP A 258 33.05 21.16 -17.00
C ASP A 258 31.77 21.53 -16.25
N ILE A 259 30.65 20.83 -16.52
CA ILE A 259 29.24 21.07 -16.11
C ILE A 259 28.44 21.81 -17.22
N GLN A 260 27.75 21.21 -18.19
CA GLN A 260 26.94 19.97 -18.24
C GLN A 260 26.99 19.30 -19.63
N ARG A 261 27.81 18.25 -19.81
CA ARG A 261 27.74 17.31 -20.96
C ARG A 261 27.43 15.87 -20.53
N ASP A 262 26.92 15.67 -19.32
CA ASP A 262 26.92 14.36 -18.66
C ASP A 262 25.83 13.39 -19.11
N ARG A 263 25.07 13.68 -20.17
CA ARG A 263 23.95 12.82 -20.59
C ARG A 263 23.81 12.59 -22.08
N GLU A 264 24.73 13.05 -22.91
CA GLU A 264 24.64 12.89 -24.37
C GLU A 264 25.38 11.65 -24.86
N CYS A 265 24.80 10.97 -25.86
CA CYS A 265 25.38 9.79 -26.47
C CYS A 265 26.76 10.08 -27.08
N VAL A 266 27.78 9.31 -26.69
CA VAL A 266 29.16 9.49 -27.16
C VAL A 266 29.36 9.23 -28.65
N MET A 267 28.37 8.64 -29.34
CA MET A 267 28.42 8.38 -30.78
C MET A 267 27.76 9.47 -31.62
N CYS A 268 26.59 10.00 -31.22
CA CYS A 268 25.86 11.00 -32.00
C CYS A 268 25.86 12.41 -31.40
N LEU A 269 26.25 12.56 -30.13
CA LEU A 269 26.22 13.82 -29.37
C LEU A 269 24.86 14.55 -29.45
N SER A 270 23.79 13.81 -29.74
CA SER A 270 22.48 14.39 -30.08
C SER A 270 21.33 13.83 -29.24
N GLU A 271 21.44 12.58 -28.77
CA GLU A 271 20.41 11.90 -27.99
C GLU A 271 20.92 11.51 -26.61
N GLU A 272 20.02 11.40 -25.63
CA GLU A 272 20.39 11.04 -24.26
C GLU A 272 20.90 9.59 -24.17
N MET A 273 21.93 9.38 -23.35
CA MET A 273 22.48 8.06 -23.04
C MET A 273 21.41 7.21 -22.36
N SER A 274 21.04 6.08 -22.95
CA SER A 274 19.94 5.23 -22.48
C SER A 274 20.29 3.74 -22.47
N VAL A 275 21.52 3.37 -22.86
CA VAL A 275 21.96 1.98 -22.91
C VAL A 275 23.18 1.76 -22.03
N LEU A 276 23.06 0.81 -21.11
CA LEU A 276 24.07 0.35 -20.16
C LEU A 276 24.77 -0.92 -20.69
N PHE A 277 26.10 -0.95 -20.69
CA PHE A 277 26.89 -2.11 -21.09
C PHE A 277 27.44 -2.88 -19.89
N LEU A 278 27.27 -4.20 -19.87
CA LEU A 278 27.82 -5.08 -18.84
C LEU A 278 29.01 -5.89 -19.38
N PRO A 279 30.04 -6.13 -18.55
CA PRO A 279 30.11 -5.89 -17.10
C PRO A 279 30.59 -4.48 -16.69
N CYS A 280 31.04 -3.64 -17.63
CA CYS A 280 31.69 -2.36 -17.30
C CYS A 280 30.75 -1.29 -16.71
N ALA A 281 29.43 -1.51 -16.73
CA ALA A 281 28.39 -0.62 -16.24
C ALA A 281 28.44 0.81 -16.82
N HIS A 282 29.03 0.98 -18.00
CA HIS A 282 29.05 2.27 -18.69
C HIS A 282 27.73 2.50 -19.44
N GLN A 283 27.09 3.63 -19.15
CA GLN A 283 25.92 4.14 -19.88
C GLN A 283 26.42 5.22 -20.84
N VAL A 284 26.65 4.86 -22.10
CA VAL A 284 27.44 5.69 -23.04
C VAL A 284 26.75 6.00 -24.36
N VAL A 285 25.73 5.25 -24.75
CA VAL A 285 25.04 5.45 -26.05
C VAL A 285 23.52 5.53 -25.91
N CYS A 286 22.89 6.17 -26.89
CA CYS A 286 21.44 6.14 -27.05
C CYS A 286 20.97 4.83 -27.73
N MET A 287 19.66 4.61 -27.76
CA MET A 287 19.04 3.45 -28.41
C MET A 287 19.43 3.29 -29.89
N LYS A 288 19.37 4.37 -30.67
CA LYS A 288 19.66 4.33 -32.11
C LYS A 288 21.11 3.98 -32.39
N CYS A 289 22.04 4.59 -31.65
CA CYS A 289 23.46 4.31 -31.77
C CYS A 289 23.82 2.92 -31.26
N ASN A 290 23.12 2.40 -30.24
CA ASN A 290 23.29 1.02 -29.82
C ASN A 290 22.95 0.02 -30.94
N ASP A 291 21.86 0.24 -31.69
CA ASP A 291 21.48 -0.64 -32.79
C ASP A 291 22.51 -0.63 -33.92
N ILE A 292 23.07 0.54 -34.24
CA ILE A 292 24.14 0.68 -35.25
C ILE A 292 25.40 -0.05 -34.75
N HIS A 293 25.78 0.20 -33.51
CA HIS A 293 26.95 -0.38 -32.87
C HIS A 293 26.88 -1.92 -32.82
N ASP A 294 25.70 -2.47 -32.56
CA ASP A 294 25.50 -3.93 -32.53
C ASP A 294 25.48 -4.53 -33.95
N LYS A 295 24.80 -3.88 -34.90
CA LYS A 295 24.75 -4.33 -36.31
C LYS A 295 26.10 -4.28 -37.02
N GLN A 296 26.97 -3.35 -36.63
CA GLN A 296 28.35 -3.26 -37.13
C GLN A 296 29.28 -4.29 -36.47
N GLY A 297 28.77 -5.15 -35.59
CA GLY A 297 29.55 -6.22 -34.95
C GLY A 297 30.53 -5.73 -33.89
N MET A 298 30.37 -4.49 -33.40
CA MET A 298 31.25 -3.91 -32.39
C MET A 298 30.90 -4.49 -31.01
N LYS A 299 31.81 -5.34 -30.50
CA LYS A 299 31.64 -6.09 -29.25
C LYS A 299 32.28 -5.43 -28.03
N GLU A 300 32.87 -4.25 -28.18
CA GLU A 300 33.58 -3.54 -27.10
C GLU A 300 32.86 -2.25 -26.72
N CYS A 301 32.94 -1.86 -25.46
CA CYS A 301 32.39 -0.59 -24.98
C CYS A 301 33.13 0.60 -25.63
N PRO A 302 32.44 1.59 -26.24
CA PRO A 302 33.07 2.77 -26.82
C PRO A 302 33.90 3.61 -25.85
N SER A 303 33.58 3.57 -24.55
CA SER A 303 34.29 4.31 -23.52
C SER A 303 35.51 3.55 -23.00
N CYS A 304 35.31 2.32 -22.49
CA CYS A 304 36.37 1.59 -21.77
C CYS A 304 36.92 0.36 -22.52
N ARG A 305 36.42 0.08 -23.73
CA ARG A 305 36.78 -1.06 -24.58
C ARG A 305 36.58 -2.45 -23.97
N THR A 306 35.97 -2.56 -22.78
CA THR A 306 35.61 -3.85 -22.18
C THR A 306 34.63 -4.61 -23.10
N PRO A 307 34.82 -5.93 -23.31
CA PRO A 307 33.88 -6.74 -24.09
C PRO A 307 32.47 -6.70 -23.51
N ILE A 308 31.50 -6.35 -24.34
CA ILE A 308 30.08 -6.23 -24.02
C ILE A 308 29.48 -7.63 -24.00
N GLN A 309 29.08 -8.08 -22.80
CA GLN A 309 28.37 -9.35 -22.62
C GLN A 309 26.86 -9.16 -22.70
N ARG A 310 26.35 -8.00 -22.25
CA ARG A 310 24.93 -7.69 -22.25
C ARG A 310 24.71 -6.18 -22.41
N ARG A 311 23.71 -5.81 -23.21
CA ARG A 311 23.24 -4.44 -23.42
C ARG A 311 21.90 -4.28 -22.72
N VAL A 312 21.75 -3.28 -21.84
CA VAL A 312 20.51 -3.04 -21.09
C VAL A 312 19.98 -1.65 -21.43
N CYS A 313 18.79 -1.59 -22.01
CA CYS A 313 18.16 -0.34 -22.42
C CYS A 313 17.29 0.20 -21.28
N ALA A 314 17.68 1.33 -20.69
CA ALA A 314 16.89 2.05 -19.70
C ALA A 314 15.76 2.82 -20.40
N ARG A 315 14.53 2.30 -20.34
CA ARG A 315 13.35 3.04 -20.77
C ARG A 315 12.89 3.95 -19.64
N LEU A 316 13.00 5.27 -19.82
CA LEU A 316 12.16 6.22 -19.10
C LEU A 316 10.75 6.13 -19.70
N ALA A 317 9.75 5.81 -18.89
CA ALA A 317 8.35 5.88 -19.29
C ALA A 317 7.94 7.36 -19.43
N ALA A 318 8.25 7.97 -20.58
CA ALA A 318 7.80 9.30 -20.95
C ALA A 318 6.64 9.20 -21.96
N GLY A 319 5.51 9.79 -21.55
CA GLY A 319 4.29 10.16 -22.28
C GLY A 319 4.07 9.64 -23.70
N ILE A 320 3.07 8.77 -23.86
CA ILE A 320 2.27 8.70 -25.08
C ILE A 320 1.28 9.89 -25.02
N LEU A 321 1.73 11.06 -25.47
CA LEU A 321 0.85 12.06 -26.05
C LEU A 321 1.12 12.05 -27.55
N ALA A 322 0.58 11.05 -28.23
CA ALA A 322 0.33 11.17 -29.65
C ALA A 322 -1.03 11.88 -29.78
N GLU A 323 -0.97 13.14 -30.16
CA GLU A 323 -2.08 13.85 -30.76
C GLU A 323 -2.67 12.98 -31.88
N SER A 324 -3.96 12.67 -31.78
CA SER A 324 -4.78 12.50 -32.98
C SER A 324 -6.18 12.99 -32.65
N SER A 325 -6.40 14.19 -33.16
CA SER A 325 -7.63 14.95 -33.22
C SER A 325 -8.76 14.09 -33.77
N PHE A 326 -9.93 14.24 -33.14
CA PHE A 326 -11.22 14.01 -33.75
C PHE A 326 -11.29 14.61 -35.17
N GLN A 327 -11.69 13.80 -36.15
CA GLN A 327 -12.61 14.25 -37.20
C GLN A 327 -13.35 13.05 -37.82
N PHE A 328 -14.67 13.13 -37.73
CA PHE A 328 -15.66 12.35 -38.47
C PHE A 328 -15.36 12.35 -39.97
N VAL A 329 -15.38 11.18 -40.62
CA VAL A 329 -16.01 11.00 -41.93
C VAL A 329 -16.65 9.61 -41.96
N GLU A 330 -17.93 9.57 -42.32
CA GLU A 330 -18.70 8.37 -42.58
C GLU A 330 -18.19 7.64 -43.83
N ASP A 331 -18.34 6.32 -43.76
CA ASP A 331 -18.96 5.48 -44.80
C ASP A 331 -18.12 4.63 -45.77
N VAL A 332 -18.57 3.36 -45.84
CA VAL A 332 -18.57 2.35 -46.91
C VAL A 332 -17.29 1.54 -47.24
N ASN A 333 -17.46 0.22 -47.04
CA ASN A 333 -16.89 -0.93 -47.78
C ASN A 333 -15.37 -1.21 -47.73
N GLN A 334 -14.99 -2.27 -47.02
CA GLN A 334 -14.84 -3.60 -47.65
C GLN A 334 -14.50 -4.66 -46.60
N SER A 335 -15.26 -5.74 -46.69
CA SER A 335 -15.13 -7.00 -45.98
C SER A 335 -13.81 -7.72 -46.24
N GLY A 336 -13.31 -8.40 -45.21
CA GLY A 336 -12.40 -9.53 -45.35
C GLY A 336 -11.03 -9.29 -44.72
N GLN A 337 -10.53 -10.29 -44.01
CA GLN A 337 -9.20 -10.37 -43.39
C GLN A 337 -9.10 -9.79 -41.97
N ARG A 338 -9.87 -10.36 -41.02
CA ARG A 338 -9.55 -10.29 -39.58
C ARG A 338 -9.47 -11.65 -38.88
N GLU A 339 -9.35 -12.73 -39.64
CA GLU A 339 -9.32 -14.11 -39.11
C GLU A 339 -7.93 -14.78 -39.13
N GLN A 340 -6.83 -14.04 -39.40
CA GLN A 340 -5.49 -14.67 -39.49
C GLN A 340 -4.39 -14.05 -38.62
N HIS A 341 -4.72 -13.20 -37.65
CA HIS A 341 -3.76 -12.70 -36.64
C HIS A 341 -4.02 -13.24 -35.22
N ALA A 342 -4.62 -14.43 -35.09
CA ALA A 342 -4.85 -15.07 -33.78
C ALA A 342 -3.89 -16.24 -33.47
N ALA A 343 -2.96 -16.57 -34.37
CA ALA A 343 -2.10 -17.75 -34.21
C ALA A 343 -0.60 -17.38 -34.29
N ALA A 344 -0.08 -16.77 -33.22
CA ALA A 344 1.31 -16.87 -32.75
C ALA A 344 1.60 -15.78 -31.70
N MET A 345 0.95 -15.85 -30.54
CA MET A 345 1.50 -15.24 -29.33
C MET A 345 1.72 -16.38 -28.35
N ALA A 346 2.97 -16.56 -27.93
CA ALA A 346 3.28 -17.40 -26.77
C ALA A 346 2.35 -16.98 -25.63
N ALA A 347 1.62 -17.91 -25.04
CA ALA A 347 0.58 -17.63 -24.05
C ALA A 347 1.18 -16.80 -22.91
N VAL A 348 0.88 -15.50 -22.90
CA VAL A 348 1.29 -14.61 -21.82
C VAL A 348 0.49 -15.03 -20.61
N VAL A 349 1.15 -15.67 -19.65
CA VAL A 349 0.53 -16.07 -18.39
C VAL A 349 0.15 -14.79 -17.64
N GLU A 350 -1.15 -14.59 -17.46
CA GLU A 350 -1.70 -13.39 -16.84
C GLU A 350 -1.89 -13.59 -15.33
N SER A 351 -1.76 -12.49 -14.58
CA SER A 351 -2.12 -12.45 -13.17
C SER A 351 -3.42 -11.66 -13.01
N VAL A 352 -4.37 -12.23 -12.26
CA VAL A 352 -5.63 -11.58 -11.88
C VAL A 352 -5.70 -11.53 -10.36
N VAL A 353 -6.32 -10.49 -9.82
CA VAL A 353 -6.51 -10.37 -8.37
C VAL A 353 -8.01 -10.39 -8.06
N VAL A 354 -8.42 -11.23 -7.11
CA VAL A 354 -9.82 -11.36 -6.68
C VAL A 354 -9.96 -10.79 -5.28
N VAL A 355 -10.97 -9.94 -5.11
CA VAL A 355 -11.23 -9.18 -3.90
C VAL A 355 -12.69 -9.38 -3.51
N HIS A 356 -12.94 -10.00 -2.36
CA HIS A 356 -14.31 -10.26 -1.88
C HIS A 356 -14.56 -9.56 -0.54
N ASN A 357 -15.55 -8.66 -0.54
CA ASN A 357 -16.05 -7.98 0.66
C ASN A 357 -14.96 -7.42 1.60
N VAL A 358 -13.93 -6.77 1.04
CA VAL A 358 -12.80 -6.22 1.83
C VAL A 358 -13.30 -5.26 2.89
N ALA A 359 -12.94 -5.58 4.14
CA ALA A 359 -13.45 -4.88 5.33
C ALA A 359 -13.02 -3.40 5.42
N LYS A 360 -11.84 -3.05 4.88
CA LYS A 360 -11.23 -1.71 5.01
C LYS A 360 -10.95 -1.08 3.64
N ARG A 361 -11.47 0.12 3.40
CA ARG A 361 -11.36 0.83 2.11
C ARG A 361 -9.92 1.12 1.64
N HIS A 362 -8.99 1.38 2.56
CA HIS A 362 -7.61 1.69 2.19
C HIS A 362 -6.86 0.48 1.59
N ASN A 363 -7.26 -0.75 1.93
CA ASN A 363 -6.64 -1.97 1.42
C ASN A 363 -6.80 -2.10 -0.10
N VAL A 364 -7.93 -1.64 -0.65
CA VAL A 364 -8.17 -1.67 -2.10
C VAL A 364 -7.27 -0.68 -2.84
N GLY A 365 -7.05 0.52 -2.28
CA GLY A 365 -6.17 1.53 -2.89
C GLY A 365 -4.72 1.07 -2.98
N THR A 366 -4.22 0.43 -1.92
CA THR A 366 -2.88 -0.15 -1.89
C THR A 366 -2.76 -1.37 -2.82
N LEU A 367 -3.75 -2.27 -2.81
CA LEU A 367 -3.83 -3.41 -3.71
C LEU A 367 -3.81 -2.98 -5.18
N ALA A 368 -4.53 -1.92 -5.53
CA ALA A 368 -4.51 -1.35 -6.88
C ALA A 368 -3.11 -0.83 -7.26
N ARG A 369 -2.39 -0.14 -6.37
CA ARG A 369 -1.02 0.33 -6.66
C ARG A 369 -0.06 -0.82 -6.92
N SER A 370 -0.10 -1.87 -6.08
CA SER A 370 0.67 -3.09 -6.29
C SER A 370 0.28 -3.77 -7.62
N ALA A 371 -1.01 -3.97 -7.85
CA ALA A 371 -1.51 -4.61 -9.06
C ALA A 371 -1.03 -3.87 -10.33
N THR A 372 -1.04 -2.54 -10.35
CA THR A 372 -0.49 -1.74 -11.45
C THR A 372 1.01 -1.94 -11.60
N ALA A 373 1.77 -1.87 -10.50
CA ALA A 373 3.23 -2.00 -10.52
C ALA A 373 3.71 -3.36 -11.04
N PHE A 374 2.93 -4.42 -10.79
CA PHE A 374 3.24 -5.79 -11.22
C PHE A 374 2.45 -6.23 -12.46
N GLY A 375 1.81 -5.32 -13.19
CA GLY A 375 1.16 -5.64 -14.47
C GLY A 375 0.03 -6.66 -14.35
N VAL A 376 -0.74 -6.62 -13.26
CA VAL A 376 -1.98 -7.41 -13.11
C VAL A 376 -2.96 -7.02 -14.21
N ALA A 377 -3.52 -8.02 -14.89
CA ALA A 377 -4.37 -7.82 -16.07
C ALA A 377 -5.76 -7.26 -15.72
N GLU A 378 -6.29 -7.64 -14.55
CA GLU A 378 -7.63 -7.26 -14.07
C GLU A 378 -7.75 -7.46 -12.55
N VAL A 379 -8.55 -6.60 -11.89
CA VAL A 379 -8.98 -6.77 -10.50
C VAL A 379 -10.47 -7.12 -10.49
N VAL A 380 -10.80 -8.30 -9.99
CA VAL A 380 -12.16 -8.82 -9.87
C VAL A 380 -12.69 -8.54 -8.48
N VAL A 381 -13.78 -7.78 -8.39
CA VAL A 381 -14.43 -7.41 -7.14
C VAL A 381 -15.73 -8.17 -7.00
N VAL A 382 -15.88 -8.89 -5.90
CA VAL A 382 -17.07 -9.69 -5.58
C VAL A 382 -17.81 -9.10 -4.38
N GLY A 383 -19.12 -8.92 -4.49
CA GLY A 383 -19.98 -8.47 -3.39
C GLY A 383 -20.40 -7.00 -3.51
N ARG A 384 -20.13 -6.16 -2.49
CA ARG A 384 -20.58 -4.75 -2.47
C ARG A 384 -19.98 -3.94 -3.63
N ARG A 385 -20.82 -3.18 -4.34
CA ARG A 385 -20.40 -2.33 -5.49
C ARG A 385 -19.59 -1.10 -5.08
N ASP A 386 -19.66 -0.68 -3.82
CA ASP A 386 -19.04 0.55 -3.33
C ASP A 386 -17.57 0.36 -2.97
N VAL A 387 -16.75 0.13 -4.00
CA VAL A 387 -15.29 0.12 -3.85
C VAL A 387 -14.76 1.53 -4.15
N SER A 388 -14.99 2.47 -3.22
CA SER A 388 -14.36 3.79 -3.31
C SER A 388 -12.85 3.64 -3.05
N ALA A 389 -12.06 3.58 -4.12
CA ALA A 389 -10.61 3.45 -4.10
C ALA A 389 -9.91 4.76 -3.67
N PHE A 390 -10.23 5.24 -2.47
CA PHE A 390 -9.61 6.41 -1.86
C PHE A 390 -8.14 6.10 -1.54
N GLY A 391 -7.20 6.89 -2.06
CA GLY A 391 -5.76 6.70 -1.86
C GLY A 391 -4.99 6.01 -3.00
N SER A 392 -5.63 5.71 -4.14
CA SER A 392 -4.99 5.08 -5.30
C SER A 392 -4.00 5.97 -6.07
N HIS A 393 -3.96 7.29 -5.81
CA HIS A 393 -3.07 8.26 -6.49
C HIS A 393 -3.08 8.14 -8.04
N GLY A 394 -4.22 7.75 -8.65
CA GLY A 394 -4.33 7.58 -10.11
C GLY A 394 -3.95 6.19 -10.64
N ALA A 395 -3.59 5.23 -9.79
CA ALA A 395 -3.30 3.84 -10.21
C ALA A 395 -4.55 3.12 -10.77
N THR A 396 -5.75 3.51 -10.31
CA THR A 396 -7.02 2.91 -10.75
C THR A 396 -7.36 3.18 -12.21
N SER A 397 -6.81 4.22 -12.86
CA SER A 397 -7.02 4.46 -14.30
C SER A 397 -6.20 3.51 -15.19
N HIS A 398 -5.23 2.81 -14.61
CA HIS A 398 -4.34 1.87 -15.32
C HIS A 398 -4.74 0.41 -15.09
N LEU A 399 -5.78 0.14 -14.28
CA LEU A 399 -6.29 -1.18 -13.99
C LEU A 399 -7.75 -1.33 -14.39
N ARG A 400 -8.09 -2.49 -14.93
CA ARG A 400 -9.49 -2.85 -15.19
C ARG A 400 -10.09 -3.43 -13.92
N PHE A 401 -11.22 -2.86 -13.49
CA PHE A 401 -12.03 -3.41 -12.41
C PHE A 401 -13.27 -4.08 -13.00
N ARG A 402 -13.55 -5.31 -12.57
CA ARG A 402 -14.75 -6.05 -12.96
C ARG A 402 -15.52 -6.49 -11.73
N HIS A 403 -16.82 -6.22 -11.71
CA HIS A 403 -17.69 -6.52 -10.57
C HIS A 403 -18.52 -7.78 -10.81
N PHE A 404 -18.65 -8.62 -9.78
CA PHE A 404 -19.60 -9.72 -9.74
C PHE A 404 -20.43 -9.70 -8.46
N ALA A 405 -21.70 -10.11 -8.59
CA ALA A 405 -22.63 -10.18 -7.46
C ALA A 405 -22.33 -11.35 -6.50
N SER A 406 -21.66 -12.40 -6.95
CA SER A 406 -21.36 -13.60 -6.15
C SER A 406 -20.05 -14.27 -6.56
N LEU A 407 -19.47 -15.04 -5.63
CA LEU A 407 -18.23 -15.80 -5.86
C LEU A 407 -18.40 -16.86 -6.95
N ALA A 408 -19.60 -17.43 -7.10
CA ALA A 408 -19.91 -18.41 -8.14
C ALA A 408 -19.82 -17.79 -9.55
N LEU A 409 -20.33 -16.58 -9.74
CA LEU A 409 -20.23 -15.86 -11.02
C LEU A 409 -18.78 -15.46 -11.33
N ALA A 410 -18.04 -15.03 -10.31
CA ALA A 410 -16.62 -14.72 -10.47
C ALA A 410 -15.81 -15.96 -10.86
N ARG A 411 -16.09 -17.13 -10.25
CA ARG A 411 -15.43 -18.40 -10.59
C ARG A 411 -15.72 -18.80 -12.04
N ALA A 412 -16.97 -18.75 -12.48
CA ALA A 412 -17.33 -19.08 -13.85
C ALA A 412 -16.59 -18.20 -14.85
N TYR A 413 -16.54 -16.88 -14.62
CA TYR A 413 -15.75 -15.97 -15.45
C TYR A 413 -14.25 -16.31 -15.48
N LEU A 414 -13.64 -16.54 -14.31
CA LEU A 414 -12.21 -16.81 -14.20
C LEU A 414 -11.82 -18.14 -14.85
N LYS A 415 -12.66 -19.17 -14.72
CA LYS A 415 -12.43 -20.49 -15.30
C LYS A 415 -12.79 -20.57 -16.77
N ASP A 416 -14.01 -20.18 -17.12
CA ASP A 416 -14.62 -20.51 -18.41
C ASP A 416 -14.26 -19.47 -19.48
N GLU A 417 -14.20 -18.18 -19.12
CA GLU A 417 -13.88 -17.11 -20.07
C GLU A 417 -12.38 -16.78 -20.11
N ARG A 418 -11.71 -16.78 -18.94
CA ARG A 418 -10.31 -16.38 -18.78
C ARG A 418 -9.31 -17.54 -18.80
N GLY A 419 -9.74 -18.76 -18.49
CA GLY A 419 -8.84 -19.92 -18.40
C GLY A 419 -7.81 -19.82 -17.27
N CYS A 420 -8.15 -19.14 -16.17
CA CYS A 420 -7.27 -18.95 -15.01
C CYS A 420 -7.53 -19.97 -13.91
N ASP A 421 -6.47 -20.40 -13.21
CA ASP A 421 -6.62 -21.04 -11.91
C ASP A 421 -6.90 -20.03 -10.81
N ILE A 422 -7.62 -20.45 -9.78
CA ILE A 422 -7.92 -19.64 -8.61
C ILE A 422 -7.06 -20.13 -7.46
N CYS A 423 -6.09 -19.31 -7.06
CA CYS A 423 -5.17 -19.60 -5.98
C CYS A 423 -5.57 -18.85 -4.71
N GLY A 424 -5.88 -19.60 -3.65
CA GLY A 424 -6.14 -19.03 -2.33
C GLY A 424 -4.84 -18.76 -1.59
N VAL A 425 -4.65 -17.55 -1.08
CA VAL A 425 -3.48 -17.17 -0.28
C VAL A 425 -3.84 -17.26 1.19
N GLU A 426 -3.55 -18.40 1.81
CA GLU A 426 -3.91 -18.69 3.21
C GLU A 426 -3.02 -19.79 3.82
N ILE A 427 -2.81 -19.74 5.13
CA ILE A 427 -2.09 -20.78 5.89
C ILE A 427 -3.07 -21.93 6.20
N THR A 428 -3.29 -22.81 5.23
CA THR A 428 -4.05 -24.05 5.41
C THR A 428 -3.12 -25.27 5.48
N HIS A 429 -3.62 -26.40 5.98
CA HIS A 429 -2.83 -27.64 6.11
C HIS A 429 -2.30 -28.17 4.76
N ASP A 430 -3.03 -27.90 3.67
CA ASP A 430 -2.67 -28.30 2.30
C ASP A 430 -1.97 -27.19 1.51
N ALA A 431 -1.71 -26.03 2.12
CA ALA A 431 -1.09 -24.91 1.43
C ALA A 431 0.39 -25.18 1.12
N LEU A 432 0.79 -24.94 -0.12
CA LEU A 432 2.20 -25.02 -0.51
C LEU A 432 2.93 -23.70 -0.25
N PRO A 433 4.21 -23.74 0.15
CA PRO A 433 4.98 -22.51 0.27
C PRO A 433 5.13 -21.88 -1.11
N VAL A 434 4.94 -20.56 -1.21
CA VAL A 434 5.06 -19.83 -2.49
C VAL A 434 6.44 -19.99 -3.14
N THR A 435 7.47 -20.26 -2.33
CA THR A 435 8.84 -20.56 -2.77
C THR A 435 8.97 -21.86 -3.57
N ALA A 436 7.99 -22.76 -3.49
CA ALA A 436 7.93 -23.98 -4.31
C ALA A 436 7.45 -23.73 -5.75
N HIS A 437 7.11 -22.47 -6.11
CA HIS A 437 6.66 -22.06 -7.44
C HIS A 437 5.54 -22.95 -8.03
N PRO A 438 4.37 -23.07 -7.37
CA PRO A 438 3.30 -23.97 -7.80
C PRO A 438 2.50 -23.48 -9.02
N PHE A 439 2.79 -22.29 -9.56
CA PHE A 439 2.03 -21.65 -10.64
C PHE A 439 2.40 -22.23 -12.01
N ARG A 440 1.40 -22.70 -12.77
CA ARG A 440 1.59 -23.37 -14.07
C ARG A 440 0.86 -22.72 -15.24
N ARG A 441 -0.11 -21.83 -14.95
CA ARG A 441 -0.99 -21.18 -15.93
C ARG A 441 -1.44 -19.82 -15.37
N SER A 442 -2.21 -19.06 -16.16
CA SER A 442 -2.76 -17.78 -15.70
C SER A 442 -3.47 -17.98 -14.37
N THR A 443 -3.18 -17.13 -13.39
CA THR A 443 -3.60 -17.36 -12.00
C THR A 443 -4.29 -16.14 -11.44
N ALA A 444 -5.47 -16.36 -10.86
CA ALA A 444 -6.27 -15.43 -10.11
C ALA A 444 -6.01 -15.63 -8.61
N PHE A 445 -5.47 -14.63 -7.96
CA PHE A 445 -5.11 -14.69 -6.54
C PHE A 445 -6.26 -14.17 -5.68
N LEU A 446 -6.75 -15.00 -4.77
CA LEU A 446 -7.78 -14.65 -3.77
C LEU A 446 -7.13 -14.52 -2.39
N PHE A 447 -7.31 -13.35 -1.78
CA PHE A 447 -6.74 -13.01 -0.49
C PHE A 447 -7.80 -13.04 0.61
N GLY A 448 -7.46 -13.64 1.76
CA GLY A 448 -8.31 -13.64 2.95
C GLY A 448 -8.44 -12.26 3.60
N ASN A 449 -9.50 -12.08 4.39
CA ASN A 449 -9.68 -10.87 5.19
C ASN A 449 -8.79 -10.91 6.44
N GLU A 450 -8.31 -9.74 6.86
CA GLU A 450 -7.52 -9.60 8.09
C GLU A 450 -8.23 -10.21 9.30
N GLY A 451 -7.50 -11.02 10.08
CA GLY A 451 -7.98 -11.66 11.32
C GLY A 451 -8.91 -12.86 11.15
N THR A 452 -9.61 -12.98 10.01
CA THR A 452 -10.55 -14.08 9.74
C THR A 452 -10.11 -15.03 8.64
N GLY A 453 -9.12 -14.62 7.84
CA GLY A 453 -8.60 -15.42 6.74
C GLY A 453 -9.58 -15.54 5.57
N LEU A 454 -9.40 -16.57 4.76
CA LEU A 454 -10.40 -17.00 3.77
C LEU A 454 -11.59 -17.68 4.47
N SER A 455 -12.80 -17.23 4.15
CA SER A 455 -14.05 -17.90 4.54
C SER A 455 -14.22 -19.22 3.81
N GLN A 456 -15.05 -20.11 4.36
CA GLN A 456 -15.34 -21.42 3.76
C GLN A 456 -15.78 -21.32 2.29
N LYS A 457 -16.63 -20.33 1.98
CA LYS A 457 -17.13 -20.09 0.61
C LYS A 457 -16.04 -19.60 -0.35
N GLU A 458 -15.02 -18.92 0.16
CA GLU A 458 -13.85 -18.49 -0.61
C GLU A 458 -12.91 -19.67 -0.86
N CYS A 459 -12.72 -20.53 0.14
CA CYS A 459 -11.95 -21.76 -0.02
C CYS A 459 -12.57 -22.70 -1.07
N GLU A 460 -13.90 -22.81 -1.12
CA GLU A 460 -14.62 -23.67 -2.07
C GLU A 460 -14.44 -23.28 -3.55
N ILE A 461 -14.12 -22.01 -3.84
CA ILE A 461 -13.88 -21.54 -5.21
C ILE A 461 -12.41 -21.66 -5.63
N CYS A 462 -11.48 -21.81 -4.70
CA CYS A 462 -10.06 -21.98 -4.98
C CYS A 462 -9.75 -23.38 -5.49
N ASP A 463 -8.80 -23.47 -6.43
CA ASP A 463 -8.28 -24.73 -6.95
C ASP A 463 -7.14 -25.29 -6.09
N PHE A 464 -6.33 -24.41 -5.52
CA PHE A 464 -5.22 -24.76 -4.63
C PHE A 464 -4.87 -23.58 -3.71
N PHE A 465 -4.09 -23.87 -2.67
CA PHE A 465 -3.69 -22.89 -1.66
C PHE A 465 -2.17 -22.72 -1.62
N VAL A 466 -1.75 -21.48 -1.36
CA VAL A 466 -0.35 -21.15 -1.12
C VAL A 466 -0.22 -20.29 0.12
N TYR A 467 0.90 -20.42 0.81
CA TYR A 467 1.28 -19.56 1.92
C TYR A 467 2.65 -18.94 1.70
N ILE A 468 2.88 -17.80 2.35
CA ILE A 468 4.18 -17.12 2.32
C ILE A 468 4.94 -17.51 3.59
N PRO A 469 6.10 -18.18 3.51
CA PRO A 469 6.90 -18.51 4.68
C PRO A 469 7.27 -17.27 5.50
N GLN A 470 7.04 -17.33 6.81
CA GLN A 470 7.38 -16.28 7.76
C GLN A 470 8.47 -16.81 8.71
N TYR A 471 9.58 -16.08 8.83
CA TYR A 471 10.74 -16.51 9.63
C TYR A 471 10.92 -15.71 10.94
N GLY A 472 10.02 -14.77 11.22
CA GLY A 472 10.02 -13.96 12.45
C GLY A 472 9.08 -14.54 13.51
N GLY A 473 9.48 -14.48 14.79
CA GLY A 473 8.70 -15.03 15.90
C GLY A 473 7.55 -14.16 16.44
N GLY A 474 7.30 -12.98 15.85
CA GLY A 474 6.38 -11.98 16.39
C GLY A 474 4.95 -12.00 15.85
N THR A 475 4.70 -12.67 14.72
CA THR A 475 3.39 -12.67 14.06
C THR A 475 3.22 -13.94 13.22
N ALA A 476 2.11 -14.68 13.40
CA ALA A 476 1.75 -15.83 12.57
C ALA A 476 1.00 -15.44 11.27
N SER A 477 0.80 -14.14 11.05
CA SER A 477 0.14 -13.56 9.88
C SER A 477 0.82 -12.23 9.56
N LEU A 478 1.14 -12.01 8.28
CA LEU A 478 1.68 -10.76 7.75
C LEU A 478 0.61 -9.66 7.83
N ASN A 479 0.29 -9.22 9.04
CA ASN A 479 -0.67 -8.14 9.25
C ASN A 479 -0.08 -6.80 8.81
N ASN A 480 -0.92 -6.05 8.10
CA ASN A 480 -0.79 -4.67 7.60
C ASN A 480 -0.32 -4.41 6.18
N GLU A 481 0.02 -5.41 5.38
CA GLU A 481 0.28 -5.15 3.96
C GLU A 481 -0.12 -6.35 3.13
N GLY A 482 -1.40 -6.40 2.71
CA GLY A 482 -1.77 -7.13 1.50
C GLY A 482 -0.80 -6.81 0.35
N GLU A 483 -0.22 -5.61 0.34
CA GLU A 483 0.93 -5.18 -0.47
C GLU A 483 2.13 -6.14 -0.44
N LYS A 484 2.70 -6.52 0.70
CA LYS A 484 3.89 -7.40 0.74
C LYS A 484 3.59 -8.81 0.24
N ALA A 485 2.40 -9.32 0.57
CA ALA A 485 1.95 -10.63 0.11
C ALA A 485 1.72 -10.62 -1.41
N ILE A 486 0.98 -9.63 -1.91
CA ILE A 486 0.70 -9.39 -3.33
C ILE A 486 1.99 -9.17 -4.11
N ASN A 487 2.91 -8.33 -3.61
CA ASN A 487 4.18 -8.02 -4.28
C ASN A 487 5.05 -9.28 -4.39
N SER A 488 5.11 -10.11 -3.35
CA SER A 488 5.89 -11.36 -3.37
C SER A 488 5.28 -12.38 -4.33
N LEU A 489 3.96 -12.57 -4.29
CA LEU A 489 3.24 -13.50 -5.16
C LEU A 489 3.26 -13.10 -6.63
N LEU A 490 3.04 -11.81 -6.92
CA LEU A 490 3.07 -11.31 -8.28
C LEU A 490 4.49 -11.31 -8.87
N LEU A 491 5.52 -11.00 -8.06
CA LEU A 491 6.92 -11.12 -8.48
C LEU A 491 7.31 -12.57 -8.76
N ILE A 492 6.84 -13.52 -7.94
CA ILE A 492 7.10 -14.95 -8.14
C ILE A 492 6.36 -15.48 -9.38
N ASN A 493 5.11 -15.07 -9.62
CA ASN A 493 4.38 -15.42 -10.83
C ASN A 493 5.04 -14.83 -12.08
N GLN A 494 5.47 -13.56 -12.04
CA GLN A 494 6.24 -12.94 -13.12
C GLN A 494 7.57 -13.66 -13.39
N ARG A 495 8.29 -14.10 -12.34
CA ARG A 495 9.54 -14.85 -12.48
C ARG A 495 9.31 -16.25 -13.05
N ALA A 496 8.24 -16.94 -12.68
CA ALA A 496 7.84 -18.20 -13.30
C ALA A 496 7.57 -18.00 -14.80
N ASN A 497 6.90 -16.89 -15.17
CA ASN A 497 6.58 -16.56 -16.56
C ASN A 497 7.78 -16.11 -17.39
N GLN A 498 8.79 -15.49 -16.77
CA GLN A 498 10.05 -15.12 -17.44
C GLN A 498 11.02 -16.30 -17.53
N GLY A 499 10.98 -17.24 -16.56
CA GLY A 499 11.85 -18.40 -16.46
C GLY A 499 11.67 -19.41 -17.60
N ASP A 500 10.46 -19.59 -18.11
CA ASP A 500 10.21 -20.50 -19.24
C ASP A 500 10.75 -19.97 -20.58
N SER A 501 10.99 -18.65 -20.72
CA SER A 501 11.63 -18.10 -21.92
C SER A 501 13.16 -18.27 -21.95
N ILE A 502 13.79 -18.40 -20.77
CA ILE A 502 15.26 -18.48 -20.65
C ILE A 502 15.73 -19.93 -20.62
N VAL A 503 14.96 -20.86 -20.04
CA VAL A 503 15.38 -22.26 -19.90
C VAL A 503 15.24 -23.06 -21.21
N GLN A 504 14.36 -22.68 -22.13
CA GLN A 504 14.27 -23.37 -23.43
C GLN A 504 15.35 -22.94 -24.45
N THR A 505 16.06 -21.84 -24.22
CA THR A 505 17.09 -21.35 -25.16
C THR A 505 18.50 -21.85 -24.81
N GLN A 506 18.70 -22.48 -23.64
CA GLN A 506 19.98 -23.08 -23.23
C GLN A 506 20.06 -24.61 -23.35
N LEU A 507 19.02 -25.26 -23.89
CA LEU A 507 19.03 -26.71 -24.19
C LEU A 507 18.95 -27.03 -25.70
N LYS A 508 19.08 -26.02 -26.56
CA LYS A 508 19.33 -26.17 -28.00
C LYS A 508 20.47 -25.26 -28.44
N LYS A 509 21.68 -25.55 -27.98
CA LYS A 509 22.94 -25.22 -28.65
C LYS A 509 24.01 -26.21 -28.19
#